data_AF-A0A2V9VNL2-F1
#
_entry.id   AF-A0A2V9VNL2-F1
#
_cell.length_a   1.000
_cell.length_b   1.000
_cell.length_c   1.000
_cell.angle_alpha   90.00
_cell.angle_beta   90.00
_cell.angle_gamma   90.00
#
_symmetry.space_group_name_H-M   'P 1'
#
loop_
_entity.id
_entity.type
_entity.pdbx_description
1 polymer ?
#
loop_
_entity_poly.entity_id
_entity_poly.type
_entity_poly.pdbx_seq_one_letter_code
_entity_poly.pdbx_strand_id
1 'polypeptide(L)'
;MRCLVVVFLLASFSSFAQESAQYRACNEKARAQAEMNACASDEAARVEAELNQVYQKLLSRVASQPEATTKIKTAERAWIAYRDAYMDAMYPAKNKQGEYGSIYPMEADLLRAKLTKRQVTALKELLHNTAVTSTQELARTWTRRRGTSI
;
A
#
# COMPACT_ATOMS: atom_id res chain seq x y z
N MET A 1 43.28 -32.16 10.19
CA MET A 1 43.07 -31.14 9.15
C MET A 1 42.00 -31.62 8.18
N ARG A 2 40.76 -31.18 8.34
CA ARG A 2 39.66 -31.40 7.39
C ARG A 2 39.00 -30.05 7.17
N CYS A 3 39.25 -29.44 6.02
CA CYS A 3 38.55 -28.24 5.60
C CYS A 3 37.11 -28.63 5.25
N LEU A 4 36.18 -28.42 6.17
CA LEU A 4 34.76 -28.32 5.82
C LEU A 4 34.57 -26.98 5.12
N VAL A 5 34.58 -27.00 3.80
CA VAL A 5 34.17 -25.88 2.95
C VAL A 5 32.67 -25.68 3.19
N VAL A 6 32.32 -24.73 4.06
CA VAL A 6 30.95 -24.23 4.20
C VAL A 6 30.65 -23.43 2.93
N VAL A 7 29.99 -24.08 1.97
CA VAL A 7 29.38 -23.42 0.82
C VAL A 7 28.22 -22.57 1.35
N PHE A 8 28.51 -21.29 1.60
CA PHE A 8 27.49 -20.27 1.82
C PHE A 8 26.71 -20.11 0.50
N LEU A 9 25.56 -20.79 0.41
CA LEU A 9 24.54 -20.50 -0.59
C LEU A 9 24.09 -19.05 -0.39
N LEU A 10 24.66 -18.14 -1.18
CA LEU A 10 24.10 -16.81 -1.41
C LEU A 10 22.74 -17.01 -2.10
N ALA A 11 21.70 -17.28 -1.32
CA ALA A 11 20.34 -17.05 -1.75
C ALA A 11 20.27 -15.56 -2.09
N SER A 12 20.34 -15.27 -3.39
CA SER A 12 20.07 -13.95 -3.92
C SER A 12 18.65 -13.62 -3.49
N PHE A 13 18.52 -12.90 -2.37
CA PHE A 13 17.28 -12.25 -1.95
C PHE A 13 17.00 -11.20 -3.00
N SER A 14 16.46 -11.67 -4.12
CA SER A 14 15.93 -10.79 -5.12
C SER A 14 14.72 -10.15 -4.46
N SER A 15 14.92 -8.94 -3.95
CA SER A 15 13.85 -8.06 -3.55
C SER A 15 13.14 -7.60 -4.82
N PHE A 16 12.50 -8.53 -5.52
CA PHE A 16 11.70 -8.18 -6.68
C PHE A 16 10.40 -7.55 -6.18
N ALA A 17 10.12 -6.37 -6.71
CA ALA A 17 8.82 -5.72 -6.59
C ALA A 17 7.72 -6.76 -6.79
N GLN A 18 6.90 -6.97 -5.76
CA GLN A 18 5.83 -7.98 -5.83
C GLN A 18 4.69 -7.44 -6.71
N GLU A 19 4.88 -7.58 -8.01
CA GLU A 19 3.81 -7.39 -8.97
C GLU A 19 2.69 -8.42 -8.72
N SER A 20 1.45 -8.08 -9.07
CA SER A 20 0.35 -9.03 -8.93
C SER A 20 0.45 -10.16 -9.95
N ALA A 21 -0.14 -11.32 -9.65
CA ALA A 21 -0.22 -12.41 -10.62
C ALA A 21 -1.05 -11.99 -11.84
N GLN A 22 -2.06 -11.15 -11.64
CA GLN A 22 -2.92 -10.58 -12.66
C GLN A 22 -2.14 -9.69 -13.62
N TYR A 23 -1.31 -8.78 -13.10
CA TYR A 23 -0.44 -7.93 -13.91
C TYR A 23 0.52 -8.78 -14.74
N ARG A 24 1.22 -9.74 -14.13
CA ARG A 24 2.15 -10.62 -14.83
C ARG A 24 1.46 -11.35 -15.99
N ALA A 25 0.32 -11.98 -15.72
CA ALA A 25 -0.42 -12.73 -16.73
C ALA A 25 -0.95 -11.85 -17.88
N CYS A 26 -1.29 -10.59 -17.60
CA CYS A 26 -1.66 -9.61 -18.63
C CYS A 26 -0.44 -9.21 -19.46
N ASN A 27 0.63 -8.78 -18.80
CA ASN A 27 1.83 -8.26 -19.44
C ASN A 27 2.58 -9.33 -20.26
N GLU A 28 2.55 -10.59 -19.85
CA GLU A 28 3.09 -11.72 -20.61
C GLU A 28 2.39 -11.93 -21.97
N LYS A 29 1.12 -11.53 -22.09
CA LYS A 29 0.33 -11.66 -23.33
C LYS A 29 0.41 -10.42 -24.21
N ALA A 30 0.79 -9.28 -23.65
CA ALA A 30 0.92 -8.03 -24.37
C ALA A 30 2.01 -8.13 -25.46
N ARG A 31 1.70 -7.61 -26.65
CA ARG A 31 2.57 -7.57 -27.83
C ARG A 31 2.92 -6.15 -28.26
N ALA A 32 2.13 -5.16 -27.83
CA ALA A 32 2.38 -3.76 -28.07
C ALA A 32 2.52 -2.96 -26.76
N GLN A 33 3.27 -1.87 -26.78
CA GLN A 33 3.43 -0.99 -25.62
C GLN A 33 2.08 -0.46 -25.11
N ALA A 34 1.09 -0.22 -26.00
CA ALA A 34 -0.25 0.19 -25.60
C ALA A 34 -0.96 -0.86 -24.73
N GLU A 35 -0.75 -2.16 -25.02
CA GLU A 35 -1.31 -3.26 -24.22
C GLU A 35 -0.59 -3.39 -22.88
N MET A 36 0.75 -3.20 -22.85
CA MET A 36 1.52 -3.17 -21.60
C MET A 36 1.10 -2.00 -20.70
N ASN A 37 0.86 -0.82 -21.30
CA ASN A 37 0.32 0.35 -20.60
C ASN A 37 -1.07 0.04 -20.02
N ALA A 38 -1.94 -0.65 -20.76
CA ALA A 38 -3.25 -1.06 -20.26
C ALA A 38 -3.13 -2.03 -19.07
N CYS A 39 -2.23 -3.02 -19.14
CA CYS A 39 -1.99 -3.94 -18.03
C CYS A 39 -1.52 -3.22 -16.75
N ALA A 40 -0.65 -2.21 -16.89
CA ALA A 40 -0.17 -1.41 -15.75
C ALA A 40 -1.30 -0.54 -15.16
N SER A 41 -2.10 0.10 -16.01
CA SER A 41 -3.28 0.87 -15.60
C SER A 41 -4.27 -0.01 -14.81
N ASP A 42 -4.55 -1.23 -15.29
CA ASP A 42 -5.44 -2.18 -14.60
C ASP A 42 -4.89 -2.59 -13.22
N GLU A 43 -3.58 -2.79 -13.11
CA GLU A 43 -2.93 -3.06 -11.81
C GLU A 43 -3.04 -1.87 -10.85
N ALA A 44 -2.81 -0.65 -11.33
CA ALA A 44 -2.97 0.55 -10.53
C ALA A 44 -4.41 0.69 -10.03
N ALA A 45 -5.40 0.48 -10.91
CA ALA A 45 -6.83 0.52 -10.55
C ALA A 45 -7.19 -0.57 -9.53
N ARG A 46 -6.65 -1.79 -9.68
CA ARG A 46 -6.88 -2.90 -8.74
C ARG A 46 -6.37 -2.57 -7.34
N VAL A 47 -5.16 -2.02 -7.23
CA VAL A 47 -4.59 -1.65 -5.92
C VAL A 47 -5.32 -0.46 -5.33
N GLU A 48 -5.75 0.51 -6.13
CA GLU A 48 -6.58 1.63 -5.68
C GLU A 48 -7.93 1.16 -5.13
N ALA A 49 -8.54 0.15 -5.76
CA ALA A 49 -9.76 -0.47 -5.22
C ALA A 49 -9.50 -1.13 -3.86
N GLU A 50 -8.36 -1.81 -3.68
CA GLU A 50 -7.97 -2.39 -2.39
C GLU A 50 -7.76 -1.31 -1.31
N LEU A 51 -7.08 -0.21 -1.65
CA LEU A 51 -6.92 0.95 -0.78
C LEU A 51 -8.28 1.46 -0.29
N ASN A 52 -9.20 1.73 -1.22
CA ASN A 52 -10.53 2.22 -0.89
C ASN A 52 -11.30 1.25 0.00
N GLN A 53 -11.23 -0.05 -0.26
CA GLN A 53 -11.87 -1.05 0.61
C GLN A 53 -11.31 -1.04 2.04
N VAL A 54 -9.99 -1.00 2.20
CA VAL A 54 -9.36 -0.96 3.54
C VAL A 54 -9.67 0.36 4.25
N TYR A 55 -9.62 1.47 3.53
CA TYR A 55 -9.94 2.80 4.04
C TYR A 55 -11.38 2.88 4.57
N GLN A 56 -12.36 2.38 3.81
CA GLN A 56 -13.76 2.34 4.24
C GLN A 56 -13.98 1.43 5.46
N LYS A 57 -13.29 0.28 5.53
CA LYS A 57 -13.31 -0.58 6.72
C LYS A 57 -12.75 0.16 7.95
N LEU A 58 -11.66 0.89 7.78
CA LEU A 58 -11.06 1.70 8.85
C LEU A 58 -12.01 2.80 9.32
N LEU A 59 -12.61 3.57 8.41
CA LEU A 59 -13.58 4.60 8.78
C LEU A 59 -14.81 4.02 9.49
N SER A 60 -15.30 2.87 9.03
CA SER A 60 -16.43 2.18 9.68
C SER A 60 -16.06 1.74 11.10
N ARG A 61 -14.81 1.28 11.33
CA ARG A 61 -14.32 0.85 12.64
C ARG A 61 -14.27 1.98 13.66
N VAL A 62 -13.99 3.20 13.22
CA VAL A 62 -13.88 4.39 14.06
C VAL A 62 -15.10 5.32 13.98
N ALA A 63 -16.22 4.85 13.44
CA ALA A 63 -17.39 5.69 13.15
C ALA A 63 -17.97 6.40 14.40
N SER A 64 -17.84 5.79 15.58
CA SER A 64 -18.25 6.40 16.87
C SER A 64 -17.19 7.33 17.49
N GLN A 65 -16.06 7.55 16.81
CA GLN A 65 -14.94 8.37 17.28
C GLN A 65 -14.67 9.51 16.28
N PRO A 66 -15.36 10.66 16.39
CA PRO A 66 -15.29 11.75 15.41
C PRO A 66 -13.87 12.33 15.23
N GLU A 67 -13.11 12.42 16.31
CA GLU A 67 -11.72 12.90 16.27
C GLU A 67 -10.83 11.93 15.49
N ALA A 68 -10.92 10.62 15.77
CA ALA A 68 -10.16 9.60 15.05
C ALA A 68 -10.51 9.59 13.55
N THR A 69 -11.81 9.65 13.23
CA THR A 69 -12.30 9.77 11.84
C THR A 69 -11.69 10.97 11.13
N THR A 70 -11.66 12.14 11.80
CA THR A 70 -11.09 13.37 11.24
C THR A 70 -9.59 13.23 10.98
N LYS A 71 -8.84 12.70 11.96
CA LYS A 71 -7.38 12.50 11.82
C LYS A 71 -7.02 11.50 10.73
N ILE A 72 -7.78 10.41 10.59
CA ILE A 72 -7.60 9.41 9.52
C ILE A 72 -7.86 10.03 8.14
N LYS A 73 -8.93 10.82 7.99
CA LYS A 73 -9.20 11.56 6.74
C LYS A 73 -8.07 12.53 6.39
N THR A 74 -7.54 13.24 7.38
CA THR A 74 -6.41 14.15 7.18
C THR A 74 -5.15 13.39 6.76
N ALA A 75 -4.83 12.27 7.42
CA ALA A 75 -3.68 11.45 7.07
C ALA A 75 -3.76 10.91 5.63
N GLU A 76 -4.93 10.42 5.20
CA GLU A 76 -5.12 9.91 3.84
C GLU A 76 -4.96 11.01 2.77
N ARG A 77 -5.50 12.20 3.02
CA ARG A 77 -5.31 13.36 2.12
C ARG A 77 -3.84 13.78 2.02
N ALA A 78 -3.14 13.77 3.16
CA ALA A 78 -1.71 14.07 3.18
C ALA A 78 -0.89 13.02 2.39
N TRP A 79 -1.27 11.75 2.50
CA TRP A 79 -0.67 10.69 1.70
C TRP A 79 -0.90 10.89 0.19
N ILE A 80 -2.10 11.28 -0.24
CA ILE A 80 -2.38 11.58 -1.66
C ILE A 80 -1.44 12.69 -2.16
N ALA A 81 -1.31 13.78 -1.41
CA ALA A 81 -0.40 14.87 -1.76
C ALA A 81 1.06 14.40 -1.83
N TYR A 82 1.51 13.56 -0.88
CA TYR A 82 2.83 12.95 -0.91
C TYR A 82 3.04 12.07 -2.16
N ARG A 83 2.07 11.20 -2.49
CA ARG A 83 2.14 10.29 -3.65
C ARG A 83 2.30 11.10 -4.93
N ASP A 84 1.47 12.11 -5.12
CA ASP A 84 1.48 12.92 -6.34
C ASP A 84 2.80 13.71 -6.45
N ALA A 85 3.26 14.32 -5.34
CA ALA A 85 4.57 14.99 -5.30
C ALA A 85 5.75 14.03 -5.54
N TYR A 86 5.68 12.81 -5.03
CA TYR A 86 6.70 11.77 -5.26
C TYR A 86 6.76 11.37 -6.74
N MET A 87 5.60 11.21 -7.39
CA MET A 87 5.53 10.89 -8.81
C MET A 87 6.08 12.03 -9.67
N ASP A 88 5.78 13.29 -9.34
CA ASP A 88 6.36 14.44 -10.04
C ASP A 88 7.88 14.56 -9.80
N ALA A 89 8.37 14.21 -8.61
CA ALA A 89 9.81 14.16 -8.34
C ALA A 89 10.51 13.03 -9.12
N MET A 90 9.84 11.89 -9.33
CA MET A 90 10.36 10.78 -10.15
C MET A 90 10.37 11.11 -11.64
N TYR A 91 9.40 11.90 -12.12
CA TYR A 91 9.26 12.29 -13.52
C TYR A 91 9.17 13.82 -13.67
N PRO A 92 10.27 14.55 -13.44
CA PRO A 92 10.26 16.02 -13.34
C PRO A 92 10.01 16.77 -14.66
N ALA A 93 10.09 16.09 -15.81
CA ALA A 93 9.88 16.74 -17.10
C ALA A 93 8.46 17.30 -17.25
N LYS A 94 8.33 18.49 -17.85
CA LYS A 94 7.02 19.09 -18.17
C LYS A 94 6.28 18.27 -19.23
N ASN A 95 6.98 17.87 -20.28
CA ASN A 95 6.46 16.96 -21.30
C ASN A 95 6.94 15.53 -21.00
N LYS A 96 6.26 14.86 -20.08
CA LYS A 96 6.64 13.52 -19.61
C LYS A 96 6.67 12.49 -20.74
N GLN A 97 5.65 12.48 -21.61
CA GLN A 97 5.59 11.56 -22.75
C GLN A 97 6.69 11.83 -23.79
N GLY A 98 7.03 13.10 -24.01
CA GLY A 98 8.11 13.48 -24.92
C GLY A 98 9.49 13.11 -24.40
N GLU A 99 9.72 13.24 -23.09
CA GLU A 99 11.01 12.93 -22.44
C GLU A 99 11.21 11.43 -22.25
N TYR A 100 10.21 10.76 -21.69
CA TYR A 100 10.33 9.36 -21.24
C TYR A 100 9.75 8.35 -22.24
N GLY A 101 9.18 8.82 -23.35
CA GLY A 101 8.70 7.99 -24.44
C GLY A 101 7.44 7.19 -24.14
N SER A 102 7.16 6.20 -24.99
CA SER A 102 5.92 5.41 -24.96
C SER A 102 5.78 4.51 -23.72
N ILE A 103 6.87 4.25 -23.01
CA ILE A 103 6.90 3.43 -21.79
C ILE A 103 6.44 4.20 -20.54
N TYR A 104 6.44 5.54 -20.60
CA TYR A 104 6.11 6.39 -19.46
C TYR A 104 4.78 6.07 -18.76
N PRO A 105 3.65 5.87 -19.47
CA PRO A 105 2.38 5.57 -18.81
C PRO A 105 2.44 4.28 -18.00
N MET A 106 3.10 3.24 -18.52
CA MET A 106 3.30 1.97 -17.81
C MET A 106 4.09 2.16 -16.52
N GLU A 107 5.24 2.81 -16.59
CA GLU A 107 6.10 3.01 -15.42
C GLU A 107 5.43 3.92 -14.36
N ALA A 108 4.71 4.95 -14.81
CA ALA A 108 3.96 5.83 -13.91
C ALA A 108 2.85 5.08 -13.17
N ASP A 109 2.10 4.21 -13.87
CA ASP A 109 1.03 3.41 -13.25
C ASP A 109 1.58 2.34 -12.30
N LEU A 110 2.69 1.68 -12.66
CA LEU A 110 3.35 0.73 -11.76
C LEU A 110 3.91 1.41 -10.52
N LEU A 111 4.49 2.60 -10.67
CA LEU A 111 4.93 3.39 -9.52
C LEU A 111 3.75 3.78 -8.62
N ARG A 112 2.63 4.23 -9.21
CA ARG A 112 1.40 4.52 -8.48
C ARG A 112 0.92 3.30 -7.71
N ALA A 113 0.81 2.15 -8.37
CA ALA A 113 0.42 0.88 -7.76
C ALA A 113 1.33 0.51 -6.58
N LYS A 114 2.65 0.66 -6.74
CA LYS A 114 3.63 0.38 -5.68
C LYS A 114 3.45 1.30 -4.46
N LEU A 115 3.25 2.60 -4.67
CA LEU A 115 3.00 3.55 -3.58
C LEU A 115 1.66 3.26 -2.89
N THR A 116 0.62 2.94 -3.65
CA THR A 116 -0.69 2.57 -3.10
C THR A 116 -0.62 1.26 -2.30
N LYS A 117 0.14 0.24 -2.74
CA LYS A 117 0.37 -1.00 -1.96
C LYS A 117 0.96 -0.71 -0.59
N ARG A 118 1.91 0.23 -0.49
CA ARG A 118 2.51 0.65 0.79
C ARG A 118 1.47 1.29 1.71
N GLN A 119 0.62 2.15 1.16
CA GLN A 119 -0.44 2.79 1.93
C GLN A 119 -1.50 1.79 2.41
N VAL A 120 -1.87 0.82 1.55
CA VAL A 120 -2.73 -0.29 1.95
C VAL A 120 -2.18 -1.00 3.19
N THR A 121 -0.89 -1.29 3.24
CA THR A 121 -0.24 -1.88 4.42
C THR A 121 -0.36 -0.97 5.65
N ALA A 122 -0.03 0.31 5.51
CA ALA A 122 -0.14 1.28 6.61
C ALA A 122 -1.58 1.39 7.15
N LEU A 123 -2.59 1.40 6.27
CA LEU A 123 -3.99 1.43 6.68
C LEU A 123 -4.44 0.12 7.35
N LYS A 124 -3.94 -1.03 6.90
CA LYS A 124 -4.19 -2.33 7.57
C LYS A 124 -3.58 -2.37 8.97
N GLU A 125 -2.37 -1.86 9.15
CA GLU A 125 -1.72 -1.71 10.47
C GLU A 125 -2.53 -0.78 11.38
N LEU A 126 -2.96 0.37 10.86
CA LEU A 126 -3.80 1.30 11.60
C LEU A 126 -5.14 0.65 12.01
N LEU A 127 -5.79 -0.06 11.09
CA LEU A 127 -7.01 -0.81 11.37
C LEU A 127 -6.80 -1.86 12.47
N HIS A 128 -5.73 -2.64 12.42
CA HIS A 128 -5.39 -3.61 13.47
C HIS A 128 -5.19 -2.93 14.83
N ASN A 129 -4.42 -1.84 14.87
CA ASN A 129 -4.08 -1.15 16.11
C ASN A 129 -5.31 -0.50 16.75
N THR A 130 -6.23 0.09 15.96
CA THR A 130 -7.51 0.58 16.49
C THR A 130 -8.36 -0.54 17.09
N ALA A 131 -8.24 -1.78 16.59
CA ALA A 131 -8.93 -2.91 17.16
C ALA A 131 -8.40 -3.28 18.55
N VAL A 132 -7.07 -3.36 18.69
CA VAL A 132 -6.41 -3.67 19.95
C VAL A 132 -6.69 -2.61 21.03
N THR A 133 -6.65 -1.32 20.69
CA THR A 133 -6.92 -0.26 21.67
C THR A 133 -8.35 -0.38 22.24
N SER A 134 -9.34 -0.64 21.40
CA SER A 134 -10.73 -0.78 21.85
C SER A 134 -10.96 -1.97 22.80
N THR A 135 -10.28 -3.10 22.57
CA THR A 135 -10.40 -4.27 23.45
C THR A 135 -9.71 -4.03 24.80
N GLN A 136 -8.57 -3.34 24.81
CA GLN A 136 -7.89 -2.95 26.05
C GLN A 136 -8.71 -1.96 26.87
N GLU A 137 -9.36 -0.99 26.24
CA GLU A 137 -10.22 -0.03 26.93
C GLU A 137 -11.44 -0.72 27.57
N LEU A 138 -12.11 -1.61 26.84
CA LEU A 138 -13.19 -2.44 27.38
C LEU A 138 -12.71 -3.30 28.56
N ALA A 139 -11.56 -3.96 28.46
CA ALA A 139 -11.00 -4.76 29.54
C ALA A 139 -10.70 -3.91 30.80
N ARG A 140 -10.12 -2.71 30.63
CA ARG A 140 -9.86 -1.77 31.73
C ARG A 140 -11.15 -1.30 32.40
N THR A 141 -12.17 -0.97 31.62
CA THR A 141 -13.47 -0.54 32.18
C THR A 141 -14.16 -1.67 32.96
N TRP A 142 -14.06 -2.92 32.49
CA TRP A 142 -14.63 -4.08 33.19
C TRP A 142 -13.90 -4.40 34.50
N THR A 143 -12.57 -4.28 34.54
CA THR A 143 -11.77 -4.43 35.77
C THR A 143 -12.08 -3.33 36.78
N ARG A 144 -12.21 -2.07 36.35
CA ARG A 144 -12.60 -0.96 37.24
C ARG A 144 -13.98 -1.14 37.86
N ARG A 145 -14.95 -1.63 37.07
CA ARG A 145 -16.33 -1.88 37.54
C ARG A 145 -16.44 -3.02 38.54
N ARG A 146 -15.63 -4.07 38.42
CA ARG A 146 -15.59 -5.17 39.41
C ARG A 146 -14.83 -4.81 40.69
N GLY A 147 -13.80 -3.98 40.61
CA GLY A 147 -13.02 -3.55 41.78
C GLY A 147 -13.72 -2.48 42.65
N THR A 148 -14.88 -1.97 42.23
CA THR A 148 -15.66 -0.95 42.96
C THR A 148 -16.92 -1.52 43.63
N SER A 149 -17.09 -2.85 43.64
CA SER A 149 -18.12 -3.55 44.44
C SER A 149 -17.51 -4.06 45.75
N ILE A 150 -17.25 -3.17 46.70
CA ILE A 150 -17.06 -3.45 48.13
C ILE A 150 -17.83 -2.37 48.88
#